data_AF-A0A946VDA4-F1
#
_entry.id   AF-A0A946VDA4-F1
#
_cell.length_a   1.000
_cell.length_b   1.000
_cell.length_c   1.000
_cell.angle_alpha   90.00
_cell.angle_beta   90.00
_cell.angle_gamma   90.00
#
_symmetry.space_group_name_H-M   'P 1'
#
loop_
_entity.id
_entity.type
_entity.pdbx_description
1 polymer ?
#
loop_
_entity_poly.entity_id
_entity_poly.type
_entity_poly.pdbx_seq_one_letter_code
_entity_poly.pdbx_strand_id
1 'polypeptide(L)'
;DPSIVFSTHACSKAYWGAYGVAKSAQLGMMKILANELDGDKPIRVNGIDPSPVRTKLRLTNFPGINPEDYAAPEDVITPYLYFIGPDSKGVTGMNYKINPKFIG
;
A
#
# COMPACT_ATOMS: atom_id res chain seq x y z
N ASP A 1 19.81 5.64 4.52
CA ASP A 1 19.19 4.33 4.28
C ASP A 1 17.87 4.56 3.55
N PRO A 2 17.92 4.76 2.23
CA PRO A 2 16.78 5.27 1.46
C PRO A 2 15.69 4.20 1.31
N SER A 3 14.43 4.63 1.35
CA SER A 3 13.25 3.78 1.18
C SER A 3 12.21 4.47 0.31
N ILE A 4 11.58 3.70 -0.59
CA ILE A 4 10.45 4.09 -1.41
C ILE A 4 9.27 3.18 -1.03
N VAL A 5 8.15 3.79 -0.66
CA VAL A 5 6.93 3.06 -0.28
C VAL A 5 5.78 3.44 -1.20
N PHE A 6 5.27 2.47 -1.95
CA PHE A 6 4.10 2.61 -2.80
C PHE A 6 2.82 2.32 -1.99
N SER A 7 1.82 3.20 -2.09
CA SER A 7 0.47 2.86 -1.63
C SER A 7 -0.26 2.08 -2.73
N THR A 8 -0.24 0.75 -2.64
CA THR A 8 -0.88 -0.17 -3.60
C THR A 8 -2.33 -0.43 -3.21
N HIS A 9 -3.09 -1.17 -4.04
CA HIS A 9 -4.45 -1.59 -3.71
C HIS A 9 -4.88 -2.74 -4.64
N ALA A 10 -5.42 -3.83 -4.09
CA ALA A 10 -5.93 -4.96 -4.86
C ALA A 10 -7.28 -4.67 -5.55
N CYS A 11 -7.23 -4.04 -6.73
CA CYS A 11 -8.41 -3.55 -7.49
C CYS A 11 -8.61 -4.23 -8.84
N SER A 12 -8.26 -5.51 -8.97
CA SER A 12 -8.29 -6.25 -10.25
C SER A 12 -9.67 -6.83 -10.62
N LYS A 13 -10.75 -6.30 -10.03
CA LYS A 13 -12.12 -6.80 -10.24
C LYS A 13 -12.90 -5.91 -11.22
N ALA A 14 -14.03 -6.43 -11.72
CA ALA A 14 -14.98 -5.65 -12.50
C ALA A 14 -15.35 -4.32 -11.79
N TYR A 15 -15.72 -3.31 -12.59
CA TYR A 15 -16.13 -1.96 -12.15
C TYR A 15 -15.02 -1.07 -11.56
N TRP A 16 -13.77 -1.54 -11.49
CA TRP A 16 -12.62 -0.70 -11.08
C TRP A 16 -11.97 0.09 -12.22
N GLY A 17 -12.28 -0.25 -13.48
CA GLY A 17 -11.91 0.50 -14.68
C GLY A 17 -10.44 0.94 -14.71
N ALA A 18 -10.21 2.21 -15.10
CA ALA A 18 -8.88 2.79 -15.19
C ALA A 18 -8.12 2.81 -13.86
N TYR A 19 -8.82 2.90 -12.71
CA TYR A 19 -8.17 2.85 -11.41
C TYR A 19 -7.53 1.48 -11.14
N GLY A 20 -8.25 0.40 -11.46
CA GLY A 20 -7.73 -0.97 -11.37
C GLY A 20 -6.50 -1.20 -12.27
N VAL A 21 -6.54 -0.67 -13.50
CA VAL A 21 -5.39 -0.70 -14.43
C VAL A 21 -4.21 0.06 -13.86
N ALA A 22 -4.40 1.30 -13.39
CA ALA A 22 -3.33 2.13 -12.83
C ALA A 22 -2.70 1.50 -11.59
N LYS A 23 -3.49 0.91 -10.68
CA LYS A 23 -2.98 0.21 -9.50
C LYS A 23 -2.21 -1.07 -9.85
N SER A 24 -2.62 -1.77 -10.90
CA SER A 24 -1.88 -2.94 -11.39
C SER A 24 -0.55 -2.54 -12.02
N ALA A 25 -0.52 -1.45 -12.80
CA ALA A 25 0.71 -0.88 -13.35
C ALA A 25 1.66 -0.39 -12.24
N GLN A 26 1.12 0.27 -11.21
CA GLN A 26 1.89 0.73 -10.05
C GLN A 26 2.55 -0.45 -9.31
N LEU A 27 1.85 -1.58 -9.15
CA LEU A 27 2.45 -2.78 -8.56
C LEU A 27 3.57 -3.37 -9.44
N GLY A 28 3.40 -3.34 -10.76
CA GLY A 28 4.47 -3.71 -11.70
C GLY A 28 5.70 -2.81 -11.55
N MET A 29 5.50 -1.49 -11.53
CA MET A 29 6.55 -0.49 -11.32
C MET A 29 7.31 -0.71 -10.01
N MET A 30 6.59 -0.97 -8.91
CA MET A 30 7.21 -1.27 -7.60
C MET A 30 8.14 -2.49 -7.70
N LYS A 31 7.71 -3.57 -8.37
CA LYS A 31 8.52 -4.80 -8.51
C LYS A 31 9.75 -4.58 -9.38
N ILE A 32 9.61 -3.84 -10.49
CA ILE A 32 10.73 -3.50 -11.38
C ILE A 32 11.77 -2.71 -10.60
N LEU A 33 11.36 -1.63 -9.93
CA LEU A 33 12.26 -0.79 -9.15
C LEU A 33 12.91 -1.53 -7.99
N ALA A 34 12.19 -2.44 -7.32
CA ALA A 34 12.77 -3.25 -6.25
C ALA A 34 13.94 -4.11 -6.76
N ASN A 35 13.79 -4.74 -7.93
CA ASN A 35 14.85 -5.56 -8.53
C ASN A 35 16.01 -4.71 -9.07
N GLU A 36 15.72 -3.57 -9.69
CA GLU A 36 16.74 -2.68 -10.25
C GLU A 36 17.62 -2.03 -9.17
N LEU A 37 17.08 -1.86 -7.96
CA LEU A 37 17.73 -1.15 -6.86
C LEU A 37 18.26 -2.08 -5.75
N ASP A 38 18.25 -3.39 -5.94
CA ASP A 38 18.79 -4.39 -5.01
C ASP A 38 20.28 -4.72 -5.31
N GLY A 39 21.11 -3.68 -5.40
CA GLY A 39 22.55 -3.78 -5.69
C GLY A 39 23.44 -3.41 -4.49
N ASP A 40 24.71 -3.07 -4.75
CA ASP A 40 25.72 -2.78 -3.70
C ASP A 40 25.35 -1.62 -2.75
N LYS A 41 24.52 -0.69 -3.22
CA LYS A 41 23.96 0.41 -2.43
C LYS A 41 22.43 0.38 -2.53
N PRO A 42 21.78 -0.54 -1.81
CA PRO A 42 20.39 -0.86 -2.09
C PRO A 42 19.47 0.28 -1.67
N ILE A 43 18.48 0.57 -2.53
CA ILE A 43 17.32 1.37 -2.17
C ILE A 43 16.16 0.40 -1.93
N ARG A 44 15.56 0.44 -0.75
CA ARG A 44 14.40 -0.41 -0.45
C ARG A 44 13.19 0.09 -1.20
N VAL A 45 12.50 -0.80 -1.90
CA VAL A 45 11.24 -0.49 -2.57
C VAL A 45 10.18 -1.49 -2.16
N ASN A 46 9.16 -1.00 -1.47
CA ASN A 46 8.07 -1.84 -0.97
C ASN A 46 6.71 -1.21 -1.26
N GLY A 47 5.66 -2.03 -1.18
CA GLY A 47 4.27 -1.63 -1.35
C GLY A 47 3.45 -1.94 -0.12
N ILE A 48 2.46 -1.08 0.16
CA ILE A 48 1.46 -1.29 1.21
C ILE A 48 0.08 -1.15 0.58
N ASP A 49 -0.73 -2.20 0.67
CA ASP A 49 -2.18 -2.15 0.43
C ASP A 49 -2.85 -1.89 1.79
N PRO A 50 -3.37 -0.67 2.04
CA PRO A 50 -3.94 -0.33 3.33
C PRO A 50 -5.30 -0.98 3.58
N SER A 51 -5.84 -1.76 2.62
CA SER A 51 -7.24 -2.18 2.63
C SER A 51 -8.18 -0.95 2.65
N PRO A 52 -9.52 -1.12 2.70
CA PRO A 52 -10.42 0.02 2.82
C PRO A 52 -10.21 0.82 4.10
N VAL A 53 -9.98 2.13 3.95
CA VAL A 53 -9.76 3.10 5.03
C VAL A 53 -10.79 4.23 4.89
N ARG A 54 -11.27 4.76 6.03
CA ARG A 54 -12.23 5.88 6.12
C ARG A 54 -11.58 7.20 5.67
N THR A 55 -11.43 7.37 4.36
CA THR A 55 -10.88 8.59 3.73
C THR A 55 -11.93 9.28 2.88
N LYS A 56 -11.76 10.59 2.64
CA LYS A 56 -12.62 11.34 1.71
C LYS A 56 -12.70 10.69 0.32
N LEU A 57 -11.57 10.18 -0.21
CA LEU A 57 -11.53 9.47 -1.48
C LEU A 57 -12.45 8.25 -1.50
N ARG A 58 -12.46 7.45 -0.42
CA ARG A 58 -13.33 6.27 -0.30
C ARG A 58 -14.79 6.68 -0.24
N LEU A 59 -15.13 7.68 0.59
CA LEU A 59 -16.50 8.14 0.79
C LEU A 59 -17.12 8.71 -0.50
N THR A 60 -16.34 9.47 -1.29
CA THR A 60 -16.80 9.98 -2.58
C THR A 60 -17.10 8.87 -3.59
N ASN A 61 -16.31 7.79 -3.59
CA ASN A 61 -16.46 6.70 -4.56
C ASN A 61 -17.48 5.63 -4.15
N PHE A 62 -17.92 5.62 -2.89
CA PHE A 62 -18.84 4.63 -2.33
C PHE A 62 -19.86 5.29 -1.38
N PRO A 63 -20.80 6.11 -1.88
CA PRO A 63 -21.67 6.96 -1.04
C PRO A 63 -22.68 6.21 -0.15
N GLY A 64 -22.83 4.88 -0.30
CA GLY A 64 -23.77 4.05 0.46
C GLY A 64 -23.15 3.21 1.59
N ILE A 65 -21.86 3.36 1.88
CA ILE A 65 -21.20 2.62 2.96
C ILE A 65 -21.26 3.43 4.26
N ASN A 66 -21.37 2.73 5.40
CA ASN A 66 -21.16 3.36 6.70
C ASN A 66 -19.66 3.63 6.91
N PRO A 67 -19.21 4.88 7.10
CA PRO A 67 -17.80 5.19 7.32
C PRO A 67 -17.18 4.45 8.52
N GLU A 68 -17.98 4.21 9.56
CA GLU A 68 -17.55 3.57 10.81
C GLU A 68 -17.24 2.07 10.66
N ASP A 69 -17.59 1.46 9.52
CA ASP A 69 -17.24 0.06 9.22
C ASP A 69 -15.77 -0.10 8.80
N TYR A 70 -15.02 1.00 8.68
CA TYR A 70 -13.64 1.02 8.19
C TYR A 70 -12.68 1.67 9.17
N ALA A 71 -11.46 1.14 9.21
CA ALA A 71 -10.36 1.70 9.97
C ALA A 71 -10.13 3.19 9.63
N ALA A 72 -9.80 3.98 10.64
CA ALA A 72 -9.34 5.34 10.44
C ALA A 72 -7.91 5.34 9.83
N PRO A 73 -7.48 6.41 9.16
CA PRO A 73 -6.12 6.50 8.60
C PRO A 73 -5.02 6.28 9.65
N GLU A 74 -5.27 6.69 10.89
CA GLU A 74 -4.32 6.57 12.00
C GLU A 74 -4.11 5.10 12.41
N ASP A 75 -5.14 4.25 12.24
CA ASP A 75 -5.09 2.83 12.61
C ASP A 75 -4.22 1.99 11.67
N VAL A 76 -3.91 2.51 10.48
CA VAL A 76 -3.18 1.77 9.44
C VAL A 76 -1.74 2.26 9.22
N ILE A 77 -1.23 3.15 10.09
CA ILE A 77 0.06 3.81 9.89
C ILE A 77 1.27 2.91 10.21
N THR A 78 1.11 1.90 11.07
CA THR A 78 2.24 1.08 11.57
C THR A 78 3.08 0.44 10.47
N PRO A 79 2.51 -0.20 9.43
CA PRO A 79 3.31 -0.75 8.33
C PRO A 79 4.07 0.33 7.54
N TYR A 80 3.50 1.54 7.41
CA TYR A 80 4.21 2.66 6.77
C TYR A 80 5.45 3.06 7.57
N LEU A 81 5.32 3.17 8.90
CA LEU A 81 6.46 3.46 9.79
C LEU A 81 7.53 2.39 9.71
N TYR A 82 7.15 1.11 9.67
CA TYR A 82 8.10 0.00 9.51
C TYR A 82 8.89 0.10 8.20
N PHE A 83 8.22 0.24 7.05
CA PHE A 83 8.87 0.27 5.74
C PHE A 83 9.66 1.56 5.46
N ILE A 84 9.34 2.67 6.13
CA ILE A 84 10.12 3.92 6.07
C ILE A 84 11.30 3.87 7.07
N GLY A 85 11.08 3.26 8.23
CA GLY A 85 12.02 3.22 9.33
C GLY A 85 13.19 2.25 9.15
N PRO A 86 14.14 2.27 10.09
CA PRO A 86 15.32 1.40 10.07
C PRO A 86 14.98 -0.07 10.30
N ASP A 87 13.82 -0.37 10.90
CA ASP A 87 13.38 -1.74 11.21
C ASP A 87 13.15 -2.60 9.96
N SER A 88 12.94 -1.97 8.80
CA SER A 88 12.81 -2.66 7.51
C SER A 88 14.13 -2.81 6.73
N LYS A 89 15.28 -2.50 7.33
CA LYS A 89 16.57 -2.60 6.63
C LYS A 89 16.79 -3.99 6.03
N GLY A 90 17.19 -4.03 4.77
CA GLY A 90 17.35 -5.28 4.00
C GLY A 90 16.05 -5.87 3.45
N VAL A 91 14.88 -5.25 3.68
CA VAL A 91 13.59 -5.70 3.15
C VAL A 91 13.23 -4.90 1.90
N THR A 92 13.18 -5.55 0.73
CA THR A 92 12.77 -4.95 -0.54
C THR A 92 11.88 -5.91 -1.33
N GLY A 93 11.09 -5.38 -2.27
CA GLY A 93 10.21 -6.16 -3.14
C GLY A 93 8.92 -6.66 -2.47
N MET A 94 8.65 -6.30 -1.21
CA MET A 94 7.47 -6.75 -0.49
C MET A 94 6.25 -5.89 -0.84
N ASN A 95 5.09 -6.54 -1.01
CA ASN A 95 3.80 -5.85 -1.09
C ASN A 95 2.90 -6.32 0.06
N TYR A 96 2.92 -5.59 1.17
CA TYR A 96 2.22 -5.93 2.40
C TYR A 96 0.76 -5.47 2.34
N LYS A 97 -0.18 -6.38 2.58
CA LYS A 97 -1.60 -6.04 2.71
C LYS A 97 -2.00 -5.99 4.17
N ILE A 98 -2.53 -4.85 4.60
CA ILE A 98 -3.07 -4.70 5.95
C ILE A 98 -4.34 -5.54 6.07
N ASN A 99 -4.42 -6.33 7.14
CA ASN A 99 -5.64 -7.04 7.51
C ASN A 99 -6.37 -6.24 8.60
N PRO A 100 -7.41 -5.46 8.27
CA PRO A 100 -8.07 -4.58 9.23
C PRO A 100 -8.83 -5.32 10.33
N LYS A 101 -8.91 -6.67 10.30
CA LYS A 101 -9.43 -7.47 11.43
C LYS A 101 -8.52 -7.51 12.66
N PHE A 102 -7.30 -6.98 12.57
CA PHE A 102 -6.39 -6.84 13.71
C PHE A 102 -6.14 -5.36 13.97
N ILE A 103 -7.12 -4.70 14.56
CA ILE A 103 -6.90 -3.51 15.37
C ILE A 103 -7.42 -3.95 16.74
N GLY A 104 -6.49 -4.08 17.69
CA GLY A 104 -6.73 -4.69 19.01
C GLY A 104 -7.79 -3.98 19.83
#